data_AF-A0A2E6ZDZ0-F1
#
_entry.id   AF-A0A2E6ZDZ0-F1
#
_cell.length_a   1.000
_cell.length_b   1.000
_cell.length_c   1.000
_cell.angle_alpha   90.00
_cell.angle_beta   90.00
_cell.angle_gamma   90.00
#
_symmetry.space_group_name_H-M   'P 1'
#
loop_
_entity.id
_entity.type
_entity.pdbx_description
1 polymer ?
#
loop_
_entity_poly.entity_id
_entity_poly.type
_entity_poly.pdbx_seq_one_letter_code
_entity_poly.pdbx_strand_id
1 'polypeptide(L)' 'MFLGPDLIPILLLALGAALVVGNGLAMFKPRLEPRADNELARAPIGRSLLMVAIGLVATIWALATLVG' A
#
# COMPACT_ATOMS: atom_id res chain seq x y z
N MET A 1 21.34 10.56 -15.28
CA MET A 1 20.54 10.28 -14.06
C MET A 1 19.80 8.98 -14.33
N PHE A 2 19.90 7.96 -13.47
CA PHE A 2 19.58 6.55 -13.78
C PHE A 2 18.14 6.28 -14.28
N LEU A 3 17.17 7.16 -14.04
CA LEU A 3 15.76 7.01 -14.48
C LEU A 3 15.16 8.23 -15.23
N GLY A 4 15.95 9.27 -15.53
CA GLY A 4 15.48 10.42 -16.32
C GLY A 4 14.18 11.08 -15.79
N PRO A 5 13.27 11.53 -16.68
CA PRO A 5 11.98 12.12 -16.29
C PRO A 5 11.02 11.11 -15.63
N ASP A 6 11.27 9.82 -15.80
CA ASP A 6 10.42 8.73 -15.30
C ASP A 6 10.79 8.26 -13.89
N LEU A 7 11.76 8.94 -13.25
CA LEU A 7 12.17 8.66 -11.87
C LEU A 7 11.00 8.71 -10.89
N ILE A 8 10.20 9.78 -10.94
CA ILE A 8 9.05 9.95 -10.04
C ILE A 8 7.97 8.89 -10.31
N PRO A 9 7.52 8.67 -11.56
CA PRO A 9 6.59 7.60 -11.89
C PRO A 9 7.04 6.22 -11.40
N ILE A 10 8.29 5.82 -11.64
CA ILE A 10 8.78 4.50 -11.25
C ILE A 10 8.87 4.36 -9.73
N LEU A 11 9.30 5.39 -8.99
CA LEU A 11 9.31 5.38 -7.53
C LEU A 11 7.90 5.33 -6.95
N LEU A 12 6.97 6.08 -7.53
CA LEU A 12 5.56 6.08 -7.11
C LEU A 12 4.90 4.73 -7.38
N LEU A 13 5.21 4.11 -8.52
CA LEU A 13 4.75 2.78 -8.88
C LEU A 13 5.25 1.73 -7.89
N ALA A 14 6.55 1.75 -7.57
CA ALA A 14 7.14 0.83 -6.61
C ALA A 14 6.53 0.98 -5.21
N LEU A 15 6.35 2.23 -4.76
CA LEU A 15 5.74 2.53 -3.47
C LEU A 15 4.27 2.07 -3.40
N GLY A 16 3.49 2.40 -4.44
CA GLY A 16 2.09 2.00 -4.53
C GLY A 16 1.92 0.47 -4.55
N ALA A 17 2.72 -0.22 -5.36
CA ALA A 17 2.72 -1.68 -5.43
C ALA A 17 3.09 -2.31 -4.07
N ALA A 18 4.10 -1.77 -3.37
CA ALA A 18 4.48 -2.24 -2.04
C ALA A 18 3.37 -2.04 -1.00
N LEU A 19 2.65 -0.92 -1.04
CA LEU A 19 1.48 -0.66 -0.19
C LEU A 19 0.35 -1.65 -0.43
N VAL A 20 0.00 -1.92 -1.70
CA VAL A 20 -1.07 -2.86 -2.07
C VAL A 20 -0.69 -4.28 -1.66
N VAL A 21 0.52 -4.74 -1.99
CA VAL A 21 0.98 -6.09 -1.66
C VAL A 21 1.15 -6.27 -0.15
N GLY A 22 1.81 -5.33 0.53
CA GLY A 22 2.06 -5.42 1.98
C GLY A 22 0.78 -5.41 2.81
N ASN A 23 -0.16 -4.50 2.52
CA ASN A 23 -1.44 -4.47 3.22
C ASN A 23 -2.37 -5.61 2.79
N GLY A 24 -2.36 -6.01 1.51
CA GLY A 24 -3.11 -7.16 1.02
C GLY A 24 -2.69 -8.46 1.72
N LEU A 25 -1.38 -8.71 1.82
CA LEU A 25 -0.84 -9.85 2.55
C LEU A 25 -1.16 -9.79 4.05
N ALA A 26 -1.13 -8.61 4.65
CA ALA A 26 -1.54 -8.43 6.05
C ALA A 26 -3.03 -8.72 6.27
N MET A 27 -3.88 -8.48 5.27
CA MET A 27 -5.31 -8.80 5.31
C MET A 27 -5.58 -10.29 5.07
N PHE A 28 -4.78 -10.97 4.24
CA PHE A 28 -4.85 -12.42 4.04
C PHE A 28 -4.33 -13.22 5.24
N LYS A 29 -3.32 -12.70 5.93
CA LYS A 29 -2.81 -13.27 7.20
C LYS A 29 -2.99 -12.26 8.33
N PRO A 30 -4.24 -12.01 8.77
CA PRO A 30 -4.46 -11.20 9.95
C PRO A 30 -3.77 -11.89 11.12
N ARG A 31 -3.04 -11.12 11.93
CA ARG A 31 -2.49 -11.65 13.19
C ARG A 31 -3.66 -12.05 14.09
N LEU A 32 -3.62 -13.29 14.58
CA LEU A 32 -4.67 -13.88 15.42
C LEU A 32 -4.65 -13.38 16.87
N GLU A 33 -3.52 -12.84 17.35
CA GLU A 33 -3.37 -12.40 18.74
C GLU A 33 -2.92 -10.92 18.83
N PRO A 34 -3.58 -10.12 19.69
CA PRO A 34 -3.09 -8.81 20.11
C PRO A 34 -1.77 -8.96 20.89
N ARG A 35 -0.86 -8.00 20.74
CA ARG A 35 0.48 -8.00 21.36
C ARG A 35 0.48 -7.47 22.80
N ALA A 36 -0.60 -6.83 23.25
CA ALA A 36 -0.73 -6.31 24.62
C ALA A 36 -2.20 -6.27 25.09
N ASP A 37 -2.40 -6.41 26.41
CA ASP A 37 -3.73 -6.46 27.07
C ASP A 37 -4.56 -5.17 26.91
N ASN A 38 -3.96 -4.09 26.40
CA ASN A 38 -4.58 -2.80 26.11
C ASN A 38 -4.86 -2.58 24.60
N GLU A 39 -4.66 -3.59 23.77
CA GLU A 39 -4.99 -3.52 22.35
C GLU A 39 -6.49 -3.79 22.12
N LEU A 40 -7.11 -2.99 21.25
CA LEU A 40 -8.51 -3.19 20.89
C LEU A 40 -8.70 -4.60 20.28
N ALA A 41 -9.69 -5.33 20.78
CA ALA A 41 -10.10 -6.66 20.29
C ALA A 41 -10.43 -6.73 18.79
N ARG A 42 -10.51 -5.58 18.11
CA ARG A 42 -10.65 -5.46 16.66
C ARG A 42 -9.76 -4.32 16.15
N ALA A 43 -8.73 -4.66 15.38
CA ALA A 43 -7.94 -3.66 14.67
C ALA A 43 -8.87 -2.79 13.80
N PRO A 44 -8.65 -1.47 13.68
CA PRO A 44 -9.48 -0.58 12.87
C PRO A 44 -9.30 -0.90 11.38
N ILE A 45 -10.04 -1.90 10.90
CA ILE A 45 -10.04 -2.41 9.52
C ILE A 45 -10.23 -1.27 8.51
N GLY A 46 -11.02 -0.25 8.88
CA GLY A 46 -11.25 0.94 8.06
C GLY A 46 -9.97 1.74 7.76
N ARG A 47 -9.00 1.81 8.68
CA ARG A 47 -7.75 2.56 8.47
C ARG A 47 -6.78 1.81 7.55
N SER A 48 -6.72 0.48 7.67
CA SER A 48 -5.91 -0.36 6.78
C SER A 48 -6.48 -0.36 5.35
N LEU A 49 -7.80 -0.41 5.21
CA LEU A 49 -8.47 -0.38 3.91
C LEU A 49 -8.27 0.96 3.18
N LEU A 50 -8.26 2.08 3.93
CA LEU A 50 -7.94 3.39 3.37
C LEU A 50 -6.51 3.46 2.83
N MET A 51 -5.52 2.91 3.57
CA MET A 51 -4.13 2.86 3.10
C MET A 51 -3.96 2.00 1.85
N VAL A 52 -4.67 0.86 1.75
CA VAL A 52 -4.72 0.04 0.53
C VAL A 52 -5.27 0.85 -0.63
N ALA A 53 -6.42 1.51 -0.46
CA ALA A 53 -7.07 2.27 -1.52
C ALA A 53 -6.18 3.41 -2.04
N ILE A 54 -5.53 4.15 -1.14
CA ILE A 54 -4.58 5.22 -1.52
C ILE A 54 -3.41 4.65 -2.32
N GLY A 55 -2.81 3.55 -1.85
CA GLY A 55 -1.73 2.88 -2.58
C GLY A 55 -2.15 2.39 -3.97
N LEU A 56 -3.38 1.90 -4.10
CA LEU A 56 -3.95 1.41 -5.35
C LEU A 56 -4.17 2.55 -6.37
N VAL A 57 -4.74 3.67 -5.92
CA VAL A 57 -4.91 4.87 -6.74
C VAL A 57 -3.55 5.40 -7.21
N ALA A 58 -2.57 5.50 -6.31
CA ALA A 58 -1.22 5.94 -6.65
C ALA A 58 -0.55 5.01 -7.68
N THR A 59 -0.74 3.69 -7.55
CA THR A 59 -0.22 2.69 -8.48
C THR A 59 -0.83 2.86 -9.87
N ILE A 60 -2.17 2.99 -9.94
CA ILE A 60 -2.88 3.18 -11.22
C ILE A 60 -2.44 4.46 -11.90
N TRP A 61 -2.31 5.56 -11.15
CA TRP A 61 -1.83 6.83 -11.69
C TRP A 61 -0.41 6.68 -12.23
N ALA A 62 0.52 6.14 -11.44
CA ALA A 62 1.90 5.94 -11.88
C ALA A 62 2.00 5.09 -13.16
N LEU A 63 1.20 4.03 -13.27
CA LEU A 63 1.10 3.23 -14.49
C LEU A 63 0.59 4.06 -15.67
N ALA A 64 -0.47 4.84 -15.48
CA ALA A 64 -1.01 5.70 -16.53
C ALA A 64 0.00 6.75 -17.00
N THR A 65 0.79 7.33 -16.09
CA THR A 65 1.85 8.30 -16.43
C THR A 65 3.04 7.64 -17.14
N LEU A 66 3.33 6.37 -16.88
CA LEU A 66 4.44 5.66 -17.54
C LEU A 66 4.06 5.11 -18.93
N VAL A 67 2.78 4.80 -19.13
CA VAL A 67 2.26 4.24 -20.39
C VAL A 67 1.73 5.31 -21.35
N GLY A 68 1.28 6.46 -20.83
CA GLY A 68 0.68 7.55 -21.61
C GLY A 68 1.59 8.75 -21.82
#